data_AF-A0A257UGW7-F1
#
_entry.id   AF-A0A257UGW7-F1
#
_cell.length_a   1.000
_cell.length_b   1.000
_cell.length_c   1.000
_cell.angle_alpha   90.00
_cell.angle_beta   90.00
_cell.angle_gamma   90.00
#
_symmetry.space_group_name_H-M   'P 1'
#
loop_
_entity.id
_entity.type
_entity.pdbx_description
1 polymer ?
#
loop_
_entity_poly.entity_id
_entity_poly.type
_entity_poly.pdbx_seq_one_letter_code
_entity_poly.pdbx_strand_id
1 'polypeptide(L)'
;MYQETLFFLLPFYFYSTTFPSWNSSYVVVLAALAVLSCFDAFFGQLLRTNRWFALAFFGFVTYSALQFFLPLVLHVPIHNGAYLAAGVSFFASLPLAYSAADLRQPRRKVAIFVALVGIIAVLKVGRALIPPVPLRLASLSFATGIDRATLRLENEIPEDDVVPASRLREGHLIVRATIFSPGRLPVRIQVRLARDGVVLHSSRMLDLVAHSSGFRVWDSLRIGP
;
A
#
# COMPACT_ATOMS: atom_id res chain seq x y z
N MET A 1 21.92 -3.88 10.53
CA MET A 1 20.51 -4.09 10.94
C MET A 1 19.50 -4.01 9.79
N TYR A 2 19.90 -3.78 8.52
CA TYR A 2 18.95 -3.72 7.40
C TYR A 2 18.33 -5.10 7.07
N GLN A 3 19.09 -6.19 7.21
CA GLN A 3 18.62 -7.55 6.99
C GLN A 3 17.43 -7.89 7.91
N GLU A 4 17.61 -7.72 9.23
CA GLU A 4 16.55 -7.95 10.22
C GLU A 4 15.28 -7.15 9.93
N THR A 5 15.41 -5.86 9.59
CA THR A 5 14.27 -5.02 9.24
C THR A 5 13.54 -5.53 7.99
N LEU A 6 14.28 -5.94 6.95
CA LEU A 6 13.69 -6.48 5.72
C LEU A 6 12.90 -7.75 6.00
N PHE A 7 13.50 -8.71 6.70
CA PHE A 7 12.84 -9.97 7.07
C PHE A 7 11.66 -9.77 8.01
N PHE A 8 11.74 -8.79 8.91
CA PHE A 8 10.62 -8.41 9.77
C PHE A 8 9.45 -7.84 8.98
N LEU A 9 9.70 -6.94 8.02
CA LEU A 9 8.64 -6.27 7.25
C LEU A 9 8.00 -7.19 6.20
N LEU A 10 8.77 -8.09 5.62
CA LEU A 10 8.35 -8.94 4.51
C LEU A 10 6.99 -9.66 4.72
N PRO A 11 6.74 -10.37 5.84
CA PRO A 11 5.45 -11.06 6.03
C PRO A 11 4.27 -10.07 6.09
N PHE A 12 4.42 -8.91 6.73
CA PHE A 12 3.34 -7.91 6.80
C PHE A 12 3.01 -7.34 5.43
N TYR A 13 4.04 -7.01 4.66
CA TYR A 13 3.90 -6.53 3.30
C TYR A 13 3.27 -7.59 2.38
N PHE A 14 3.69 -8.85 2.51
CA PHE A 14 3.10 -9.98 1.78
C PHE A 14 1.61 -10.15 2.08
N TYR A 15 1.20 -10.09 3.34
CA TYR A 15 -0.20 -10.22 3.74
C TYR A 15 -1.07 -9.01 3.36
N SER A 16 -0.51 -7.81 3.29
CA SER A 16 -1.21 -6.60 2.84
C SER A 16 -1.31 -6.47 1.31
N THR A 17 -0.58 -7.32 0.58
CA THR A 17 -0.56 -7.28 -0.89
C THR A 17 -1.72 -8.05 -1.50
N THR A 18 -2.21 -7.52 -2.62
CA THR A 18 -3.26 -8.15 -3.43
C THR A 18 -2.60 -8.66 -4.70
N PHE A 19 -2.33 -9.96 -4.79
CA PHE A 19 -1.52 -10.55 -5.86
C PHE A 19 -1.93 -10.25 -7.32
N PRO A 20 -3.22 -10.12 -7.69
CA PRO A 20 -3.59 -9.69 -9.04
C PRO A 20 -3.41 -8.18 -9.29
N SER A 21 -3.00 -7.40 -8.28
CA SER A 21 -2.82 -5.95 -8.38
C SER A 21 -1.35 -5.56 -8.63
N TRP A 22 -1.18 -4.35 -9.17
CA TRP A 22 0.11 -3.69 -9.34
C TRP A 22 0.90 -3.53 -8.02
N ASN A 23 0.23 -3.58 -6.87
CA ASN A 23 0.88 -3.50 -5.56
C ASN A 23 1.79 -4.70 -5.22
N SER A 24 1.65 -5.81 -5.94
CA SER A 24 2.51 -6.98 -5.79
C SER A 24 3.98 -6.69 -6.11
N SER A 25 4.23 -5.77 -7.05
CA SER A 25 5.58 -5.36 -7.46
C SER A 25 6.43 -4.87 -6.28
N TYR A 26 5.83 -4.15 -5.33
CA TYR A 26 6.53 -3.64 -4.16
C TYR A 26 7.07 -4.77 -3.27
N VAL A 27 6.27 -5.81 -3.04
CA VAL A 27 6.67 -6.96 -2.22
C VAL A 27 7.75 -7.76 -2.92
N VAL A 28 7.67 -7.90 -4.25
CA VAL A 28 8.73 -8.56 -5.02
C VAL A 28 10.06 -7.81 -4.87
N VAL A 29 10.05 -6.48 -4.96
CA VAL A 29 11.26 -5.67 -4.73
C VAL A 29 11.77 -5.83 -3.29
N LEU A 30 10.88 -5.79 -2.30
CA LEU A 30 11.24 -5.96 -0.89
C LEU A 30 11.86 -7.35 -0.62
N ALA A 31 11.28 -8.41 -1.20
CA ALA A 31 11.77 -9.78 -1.11
C ALA A 31 13.14 -9.91 -1.80
N ALA A 32 13.29 -9.34 -2.99
CA ALA A 32 14.56 -9.35 -3.72
C ALA A 32 15.67 -8.65 -2.93
N LEU A 33 15.36 -7.50 -2.29
CA LEU A 33 16.32 -6.81 -1.42
C LEU A 33 16.64 -7.62 -0.15
N ALA A 34 15.66 -8.31 0.44
CA ALA A 34 15.88 -9.18 1.59
C ALA A 34 16.83 -10.33 1.24
N VAL A 35 16.58 -11.02 0.12
CA VAL A 35 17.46 -12.08 -0.41
C VAL A 35 18.84 -11.54 -0.76
N LEU A 36 18.90 -10.38 -1.43
CA LEU A 36 20.17 -9.74 -1.78
C LEU A 36 20.99 -9.40 -0.54
N SER A 37 20.33 -8.99 0.55
CA SER A 37 20.98 -8.66 1.82
C SER A 37 21.65 -9.87 2.50
N CYS A 38 21.23 -11.10 2.18
CA CYS A 38 21.91 -12.31 2.65
C CYS A 38 23.30 -12.52 2.02
N PHE A 39 23.57 -11.91 0.85
CA PHE A 39 24.87 -12.03 0.17
C PHE A 39 25.83 -10.95 0.65
N ASP A 40 26.25 -11.03 1.92
CA ASP A 40 26.96 -9.95 2.64
C ASP A 40 28.18 -9.38 1.90
N ALA A 41 29.01 -10.25 1.29
CA ALA A 41 30.18 -9.82 0.53
C ALA A 41 29.83 -8.97 -0.71
N PHE A 42 28.86 -9.42 -1.51
CA PHE A 42 28.43 -8.72 -2.72
C PHE A 42 27.63 -7.45 -2.36
N PHE A 43 26.71 -7.58 -1.41
CA PHE A 43 25.83 -6.51 -1.00
C PHE A 43 26.60 -5.37 -0.31
N GLY A 44 27.50 -5.71 0.61
CA GLY A 44 28.39 -4.77 1.27
C GLY A 44 29.32 -4.04 0.29
N GLN A 45 29.81 -4.73 -0.74
CA GLN A 45 30.57 -4.09 -1.82
C GLN A 45 29.70 -3.10 -2.60
N LEU A 46 28.48 -3.49 -3.00
CA LEU A 46 27.58 -2.63 -3.77
C LEU A 46 27.21 -1.36 -2.98
N LEU A 47 26.94 -1.49 -1.68
CA LEU A 47 26.69 -0.36 -0.78
C LEU A 47 27.89 0.61 -0.69
N ARG A 48 29.12 0.09 -0.71
CA ARG A 48 30.33 0.93 -0.63
C ARG A 48 30.72 1.56 -1.97
N THR A 49 30.58 0.81 -3.06
CA THR A 49 31.00 1.25 -4.39
C THR A 49 30.00 2.23 -5.01
N ASN A 50 28.71 2.02 -4.79
CA ASN A 50 27.67 2.84 -5.39
C ASN A 50 26.86 3.62 -4.33
N ARG A 51 27.25 4.89 -4.12
CA ARG A 51 26.57 5.80 -3.19
C ARG A 51 25.07 5.96 -3.47
N TRP A 52 24.66 5.89 -4.74
CA TRP A 52 23.26 6.03 -5.13
C TRP A 52 22.44 4.81 -4.76
N PHE A 53 23.03 3.62 -4.91
CA PHE A 53 22.42 2.38 -4.44
C PHE A 53 22.25 2.41 -2.92
N ALA A 54 23.27 2.82 -2.17
CA ALA A 54 23.18 2.94 -0.72
C ALA A 54 22.08 3.92 -0.27
N LEU A 55 22.00 5.09 -0.92
CA LEU A 55 20.93 6.09 -0.72
C LEU A 55 19.54 5.49 -0.96
N ALA A 56 19.35 4.88 -2.14
CA ALA A 56 18.07 4.34 -2.57
C ALA A 56 17.64 3.16 -1.68
N PHE A 57 18.56 2.25 -1.38
CA PHE A 57 18.34 1.12 -0.50
C PHE A 57 17.94 1.58 0.90
N PHE A 58 18.73 2.44 1.53
CA PHE A 58 18.45 2.92 2.88
C PHE A 58 17.14 3.72 2.93
N GLY A 59 16.92 4.59 1.95
CA GLY A 59 15.67 5.33 1.80
C GLY A 59 14.46 4.41 1.65
N PHE A 60 14.56 3.36 0.83
CA PHE A 60 13.49 2.39 0.61
C PHE A 60 13.18 1.54 1.85
N VAL A 61 14.20 1.03 2.53
CA VAL A 61 14.02 0.23 3.75
C VAL A 61 13.43 1.09 4.87
N THR A 62 13.97 2.30 5.07
CA THR A 62 13.45 3.25 6.07
C THR A 62 12.01 3.66 5.74
N TYR A 63 11.71 3.89 4.46
CA TYR A 63 10.36 4.22 3.99
C TYR A 63 9.39 3.09 4.31
N SER A 64 9.77 1.86 3.99
CA SER A 64 8.96 0.66 4.25
C SER A 64 8.70 0.48 5.74
N ALA A 65 9.72 0.68 6.57
CA ALA A 65 9.60 0.61 8.01
C ALA A 65 8.65 1.70 8.55
N LEU A 66 8.85 2.95 8.16
CA LEU A 66 8.01 4.06 8.62
C LEU A 66 6.57 3.95 8.11
N GLN A 67 6.36 3.47 6.88
CA GLN A 67 5.03 3.20 6.35
C GLN A 67 4.26 2.20 7.21
N PHE A 68 4.94 1.17 7.73
CA PHE A 68 4.37 0.19 8.64
C PHE A 68 4.18 0.74 10.07
N PHE A 69 5.20 1.39 10.62
CA PHE A 69 5.21 1.79 12.03
C PHE A 69 4.46 3.10 12.33
N LEU A 70 4.42 4.08 11.41
CA LEU A 70 3.76 5.36 11.65
C LEU A 70 2.26 5.21 11.97
N PRO A 71 1.48 4.42 11.20
CA PRO A 71 0.09 4.19 11.56
C PRO A 71 -0.04 3.44 12.88
N LEU A 72 0.82 2.45 13.14
CA LEU A 72 0.71 1.60 14.33
C LEU A 72 1.07 2.33 15.64
N VAL A 73 2.14 3.11 15.63
CA VAL A 73 2.68 3.75 16.85
C VAL A 73 2.07 5.13 17.03
N LEU A 74 2.03 5.93 15.96
CA LEU A 74 1.60 7.33 16.02
C LEU A 74 0.17 7.55 15.53
N HIS A 75 -0.56 6.50 15.16
CA HIS A 75 -1.95 6.59 14.70
C HIS A 75 -2.15 7.56 13.53
N VAL A 76 -1.10 7.74 12.71
CA VAL A 76 -1.13 8.63 11.55
C VAL A 76 -1.98 7.97 10.46
N PRO A 77 -2.90 8.72 9.80
CA PRO A 77 -3.65 8.18 8.67
C PRO A 77 -2.71 7.68 7.56
N ILE A 78 -2.95 6.46 7.06
CA ILE A 78 -2.06 5.77 6.10
C ILE A 78 -1.71 6.64 4.88
N HIS A 79 -2.69 7.42 4.40
CA HIS A 79 -2.51 8.30 3.25
C HIS A 79 -1.52 9.44 3.48
N ASN A 80 -1.48 10.00 4.69
CA ASN A 80 -0.55 11.05 5.10
C ASN A 80 0.77 10.46 5.58
N GLY A 81 0.70 9.30 6.27
CA GLY A 81 1.84 8.54 6.74
C GLY A 81 2.82 8.21 5.62
N ALA A 82 2.33 7.94 4.40
CA ALA A 82 3.20 7.72 3.24
C ALA A 82 4.07 8.92 2.85
N TYR A 83 3.50 10.13 2.85
CA TYR A 83 4.28 11.32 2.53
C TYR A 83 5.27 11.66 3.65
N LEU A 84 4.86 11.46 4.91
CA LEU A 84 5.72 11.66 6.07
C LEU A 84 6.89 10.66 6.07
N ALA A 85 6.59 9.37 5.88
CA ALA A 85 7.58 8.30 5.78
C ALA A 85 8.59 8.61 4.69
N ALA A 86 8.14 9.05 3.51
CA ALA A 86 9.04 9.37 2.42
C ALA A 86 9.94 10.58 2.71
N GLY A 87 9.37 11.66 3.26
CA GLY A 87 10.15 12.82 3.67
C GLY A 87 11.21 12.46 4.71
N VAL A 88 10.82 11.80 5.79
CA VAL A 88 11.74 11.39 6.86
C VAL A 88 12.80 10.44 6.33
N SER A 89 12.44 9.44 5.53
CA SER A 89 13.40 8.49 4.95
C SER A 89 14.38 9.16 4.00
N PHE A 90 13.89 10.09 3.18
CA PHE A 90 14.72 10.88 2.30
C PHE A 90 15.77 11.67 3.08
N PHE A 91 15.34 12.47 4.07
CA PHE A 91 16.27 13.26 4.89
C PHE A 91 17.21 12.38 5.71
N ALA A 92 16.74 11.26 6.26
CA ALA A 92 17.56 10.30 6.99
C ALA A 92 18.62 9.64 6.10
N SER A 93 18.36 9.54 4.79
CA SER A 93 19.29 8.95 3.82
C SER A 93 20.36 9.91 3.29
N LEU A 94 20.14 11.23 3.37
CA LEU A 94 21.08 12.24 2.84
C LEU A 94 22.51 12.16 3.41
N PRO A 95 22.73 11.91 4.72
CA PRO A 95 24.07 11.82 5.29
C PRO A 95 24.92 10.69 4.68
N LEU A 96 24.30 9.68 4.06
CA LEU A 96 25.02 8.57 3.40
C LEU A 96 25.70 9.00 2.10
N ALA A 97 25.27 10.10 1.49
CA ALA A 97 25.78 10.53 0.19
C ALA A 97 26.38 11.95 0.19
N TYR A 98 26.07 12.77 1.19
CA TYR A 98 26.52 14.16 1.25
C TYR A 98 27.19 14.46 2.58
N SER A 99 28.37 15.09 2.52
CA SER A 99 29.02 15.64 3.71
C SER A 99 28.31 16.91 4.19
N ALA A 100 28.55 17.31 5.44
CA ALA A 100 28.00 18.55 6.00
C ALA A 100 28.40 19.80 5.18
N ALA A 101 29.59 19.80 4.57
CA ALA A 101 30.06 20.88 3.70
C ALA A 101 29.28 20.91 2.38
N ASP A 102 28.92 19.74 1.84
CA ASP A 102 28.16 19.63 0.61
C ASP A 102 26.74 20.18 0.76
N LEU A 103 26.09 19.90 1.90
CA LEU A 103 24.75 20.36 2.24
C LEU A 103 24.64 21.90 2.39
N ARG A 104 25.75 22.60 2.61
CA ARG A 104 25.77 24.07 2.70
C ARG A 104 25.68 24.75 1.34
N GLN A 105 26.02 24.06 0.25
CA GLN A 105 26.04 24.67 -1.08
C GLN A 105 24.63 24.88 -1.63
N PRO A 106 24.28 26.09 -2.11
CA PRO A 106 22.92 26.42 -2.55
C PRO A 106 22.46 25.56 -3.73
N ARG A 107 23.34 25.28 -4.70
CA ARG A 107 23.03 24.40 -5.84
C ARG A 107 22.61 22.99 -5.40
N ARG A 108 23.27 22.45 -4.36
CA ARG A 108 22.93 21.13 -3.82
C ARG A 108 21.61 21.15 -3.04
N LYS A 109 21.31 22.23 -2.31
CA LYS A 109 19.99 22.41 -1.69
C LYS A 109 18.86 22.39 -2.72
N VAL A 110 19.06 23.07 -3.85
CA VAL A 110 18.09 23.03 -4.97
C VAL A 110 17.97 21.61 -5.53
N ALA A 111 19.08 20.91 -5.77
CA ALA A 111 19.03 19.53 -6.27
C ALA A 111 18.32 18.58 -5.30
N ILE A 112 18.58 18.71 -3.99
CA ILE A 112 17.91 17.93 -2.92
C ILE A 112 16.41 18.24 -2.91
N PHE A 113 16.03 19.51 -3.01
CA PHE A 113 14.62 19.91 -3.06
C PHE A 113 13.92 19.33 -4.28
N VAL A 114 14.54 19.40 -5.47
CA VAL A 114 14.01 18.80 -6.70
C VAL A 114 13.88 17.29 -6.56
N ALA A 115 14.86 16.61 -5.97
CA ALA A 115 14.80 15.17 -5.72
C ALA A 115 13.64 14.80 -4.78
N LEU A 116 13.44 15.57 -3.70
CA LEU A 116 12.31 15.38 -2.78
C LEU A 116 10.97 15.56 -3.50
N VAL A 117 10.82 16.64 -4.27
CA VAL A 117 9.59 16.89 -5.06
C VAL A 117 9.35 15.76 -6.05
N GLY A 118 10.40 15.27 -6.71
CA GLY A 118 10.35 14.12 -7.61
C GLY A 118 9.84 12.86 -6.91
N ILE A 119 10.38 12.54 -5.73
CA ILE A 119 9.94 11.38 -4.93
C ILE A 119 8.46 11.53 -4.54
N ILE A 120 8.04 12.70 -4.07
CA ILE A 120 6.63 12.94 -3.71
C ILE A 120 5.72 12.83 -4.93
N ALA A 121 6.16 13.30 -6.10
CA ALA A 121 5.41 13.15 -7.35
C ALA A 121 5.29 11.69 -7.78
N VAL A 122 6.37 10.92 -7.72
CA VAL A 122 6.38 9.48 -7.99
C VAL A 122 5.45 8.75 -7.03
N LEU A 123 5.49 9.06 -5.73
CA LEU A 123 4.56 8.50 -4.76
C LEU A 123 3.11 8.82 -5.08
N LYS A 124 2.81 10.05 -5.51
CA LYS A 124 1.45 10.48 -5.83
C LYS A 124 0.85 9.71 -7.00
N VAL A 125 1.65 9.40 -8.02
CA VAL A 125 1.22 8.61 -9.19
C VAL A 125 1.28 7.11 -8.88
N GLY A 126 2.32 6.67 -8.19
CA GLY A 126 2.58 5.27 -7.84
C GLY A 126 1.85 4.76 -6.60
N ARG A 127 0.87 5.49 -6.05
CA ARG A 127 0.12 5.07 -4.84
C ARG A 127 -0.47 3.67 -4.96
N ALA A 128 -0.88 3.28 -6.18
CA ALA A 128 -1.44 1.96 -6.46
C ALA A 128 -0.39 0.82 -6.38
N LEU A 129 0.90 1.14 -6.47
CA LEU A 129 1.99 0.17 -6.34
C LEU A 129 2.32 -0.15 -4.88
N ILE A 130 1.89 0.69 -3.94
CA ILE A 130 2.28 0.55 -2.54
C ILE A 130 1.15 -0.16 -1.80
N PRO A 131 1.40 -1.34 -1.21
CA PRO A 131 0.37 -2.03 -0.45
C PRO A 131 -0.07 -1.20 0.76
N PRO A 132 -1.36 -1.24 1.13
CA PRO A 132 -1.92 -0.41 2.20
C PRO A 132 -1.59 -0.95 3.59
N VAL A 133 -0.31 -1.07 3.92
CA VAL A 133 0.19 -1.60 5.19
C VAL A 133 -0.21 -0.67 6.36
N PRO A 134 -0.64 -1.21 7.54
CA PRO A 134 -0.76 -2.62 7.91
C PRO A 134 -2.16 -3.21 7.68
N LEU A 135 -3.00 -2.58 6.85
CA LEU A 135 -4.32 -3.11 6.52
C LEU A 135 -4.19 -4.26 5.53
N ARG A 136 -5.13 -5.20 5.63
CA ARG A 136 -5.21 -6.34 4.71
C ARG A 136 -6.63 -6.50 4.21
N LEU A 137 -6.80 -6.70 2.91
CA LEU A 137 -8.05 -7.20 2.37
C LEU A 137 -8.17 -8.68 2.76
N ALA A 138 -9.06 -8.99 3.70
CA ALA A 138 -9.23 -10.33 4.23
C ALA A 138 -10.13 -11.19 3.33
N SER A 139 -11.21 -10.60 2.83
CA SER A 139 -12.09 -11.26 1.87
C SER A 139 -12.77 -10.22 0.98
N LEU A 140 -12.98 -10.56 -0.29
CA LEU A 140 -13.83 -9.81 -1.19
C LEU A 140 -14.92 -10.75 -1.71
N SER A 141 -16.18 -10.41 -1.43
CA SER A 141 -17.33 -11.21 -1.82
C SER A 141 -18.25 -10.40 -2.71
N PHE A 142 -18.77 -11.02 -3.76
CA PHE A 142 -19.81 -10.46 -4.62
C PHE A 142 -21.12 -11.19 -4.35
N ALA A 143 -22.25 -10.50 -4.41
CA ALA A 143 -23.57 -11.09 -4.20
C ALA A 143 -24.64 -10.34 -5.01
N THR A 144 -25.77 -10.98 -5.26
CA THR A 144 -26.93 -10.32 -5.90
C THR A 144 -28.01 -9.89 -4.90
N GLY A 145 -27.96 -10.41 -3.66
CA GLY A 145 -28.90 -10.07 -2.60
C GLY A 145 -28.23 -9.86 -1.24
N ILE A 146 -28.91 -9.14 -0.35
CA ILE A 146 -28.60 -9.07 1.08
C ILE A 146 -29.88 -9.36 1.84
N ASP A 147 -29.82 -10.31 2.76
CA ASP A 147 -30.83 -10.43 3.80
C ASP A 147 -30.68 -9.26 4.77
N ARG A 148 -31.67 -8.36 4.79
CA ARG A 148 -31.66 -7.15 5.62
C ARG A 148 -31.85 -7.43 7.11
N ALA A 149 -32.43 -8.59 7.47
CA ALA A 149 -32.64 -8.97 8.86
C ALA A 149 -31.36 -9.55 9.48
N THR A 150 -30.59 -10.33 8.73
CA THR A 150 -29.37 -11.00 9.23
C THR A 150 -28.06 -10.39 8.74
N LEU A 151 -28.12 -9.44 7.79
CA LEU A 151 -26.96 -8.81 7.12
C LEU A 151 -26.02 -9.85 6.47
N ARG A 152 -26.58 -10.98 6.04
CA ARG A 152 -25.88 -12.02 5.28
C ARG A 152 -26.03 -11.78 3.79
N LEU A 153 -24.99 -12.14 3.04
CA LEU A 153 -25.07 -12.12 1.58
C LEU A 153 -25.94 -13.29 1.14
N GLU A 154 -26.85 -13.00 0.22
CA GLU A 154 -27.63 -14.01 -0.50
C GLU A 154 -27.05 -14.16 -1.90
N ASN A 155 -27.02 -15.40 -2.41
CA ASN A 155 -26.45 -15.71 -3.73
C ASN A 155 -25.01 -15.19 -3.87
N GLU A 156 -24.16 -15.50 -2.88
CA GLU A 156 -22.74 -15.16 -2.91
C GLU A 156 -22.09 -15.82 -4.13
N ILE A 157 -21.41 -15.00 -4.92
CA ILE A 157 -20.69 -15.37 -6.13
C ILE A 157 -19.25 -15.69 -5.70
N PRO A 158 -18.76 -16.93 -5.89
CA PRO A 158 -17.37 -17.27 -5.64
C PRO A 158 -16.43 -16.46 -6.54
N GLU A 159 -15.27 -16.07 -6.02
CA GLU A 159 -14.31 -15.15 -6.67
C GLU A 159 -13.82 -15.66 -8.03
N ASP A 160 -13.82 -16.98 -8.24
CA ASP A 160 -13.34 -17.67 -9.44
C ASP A 160 -14.47 -18.13 -10.39
N ASP A 161 -15.73 -17.83 -10.09
CA ASP A 161 -16.87 -18.38 -10.83
C ASP A 161 -17.34 -17.44 -11.96
N VAL A 162 -17.53 -17.99 -13.16
CA VAL A 162 -18.06 -17.22 -14.30
C VAL A 162 -19.56 -17.06 -14.11
N VAL A 163 -19.98 -15.90 -13.63
CA VAL A 163 -21.41 -15.62 -13.42
C VAL A 163 -22.09 -15.36 -14.76
N PRO A 164 -23.09 -16.18 -15.16
CA PRO A 164 -23.84 -15.90 -16.36
C PRO A 164 -24.60 -14.59 -16.21
N ALA A 165 -24.56 -13.74 -17.24
CA ALA A 165 -25.17 -12.41 -17.24
C ALA A 165 -26.67 -12.42 -16.88
N SER A 166 -27.35 -13.57 -17.07
CA SER A 166 -28.73 -13.79 -16.63
C SER A 166 -28.94 -13.69 -15.11
N ARG A 167 -27.97 -14.12 -14.28
CA ARG A 167 -28.04 -13.96 -12.81
C ARG A 167 -27.86 -12.50 -12.37
N LEU A 168 -27.19 -11.68 -13.19
CA LEU A 168 -27.01 -10.26 -12.94
C LEU A 168 -28.21 -9.41 -13.40
N ARG A 169 -29.19 -10.00 -14.10
CA ARG A 169 -30.40 -9.31 -14.61
C ARG A 169 -31.37 -8.87 -13.53
N GLU A 170 -31.27 -9.40 -12.31
CA GLU A 170 -31.99 -8.87 -11.14
C GLU A 170 -31.52 -7.45 -10.75
N GLY A 171 -30.46 -6.95 -11.40
CA GLY A 171 -30.17 -5.52 -11.51
C GLY A 171 -29.36 -4.95 -10.36
N HIS A 172 -28.96 -5.76 -9.38
CA HIS A 172 -28.15 -5.31 -8.24
C HIS A 172 -26.94 -6.22 -8.03
N LEU A 173 -25.74 -5.62 -8.07
CA LEU A 173 -24.49 -6.25 -7.66
C LEU A 173 -24.06 -5.62 -6.35
N ILE A 174 -23.90 -6.45 -5.33
CA ILE A 174 -23.51 -6.05 -3.99
C ILE A 174 -22.08 -6.54 -3.77
N VAL A 175 -21.22 -5.65 -3.30
CA VAL A 175 -19.82 -5.95 -2.98
C VAL A 175 -19.64 -5.84 -1.47
N ARG A 176 -19.06 -6.89 -0.86
CA ARG A 176 -18.62 -6.89 0.53
C ARG A 176 -17.11 -7.06 0.58
N ALA A 177 -16.42 -6.00 1.01
CA ALA A 177 -15.01 -6.06 1.32
C ALA A 177 -14.81 -6.16 2.84
N THR A 178 -14.19 -7.24 3.30
CA THR A 178 -13.76 -7.39 4.70
C THR A 178 -12.29 -6.99 4.78
N ILE A 179 -11.99 -5.98 5.59
CA ILE A 179 -10.63 -5.45 5.74
C ILE A 179 -10.18 -5.68 7.18
N PHE A 180 -9.09 -6.42 7.34
CA PHE A 180 -8.42 -6.61 8.62
C PHE A 180 -7.60 -5.35 8.96
N SER A 181 -7.64 -4.98 10.24
CA SER A 181 -6.79 -3.95 10.83
C SER A 181 -6.21 -4.50 12.14
N PRO A 182 -4.89 -4.40 12.37
CA PRO A 182 -4.27 -4.91 13.59
C PRO A 182 -4.66 -4.12 14.85
N GLY A 183 -5.22 -2.93 14.69
CA GLY A 183 -5.59 -2.06 15.81
C GLY A 183 -6.57 -0.97 15.40
N ARG A 184 -6.74 0.02 16.28
CA ARG A 184 -7.58 1.19 16.01
C ARG A 184 -6.81 2.17 15.13
N LEU A 185 -7.19 2.29 13.86
CA LEU A 185 -6.47 3.12 12.89
C LEU A 185 -7.45 4.04 12.16
N PRO A 186 -7.12 5.32 11.93
CA PRO A 186 -7.89 6.17 11.04
C PRO A 186 -7.67 5.72 9.59
N VAL A 187 -8.75 5.30 8.94
CA VAL A 187 -8.74 4.77 7.57
C VAL A 187 -9.65 5.61 6.69
N ARG A 188 -9.17 5.86 5.48
CA ARG A 188 -9.92 6.51 4.40
C ARG A 188 -10.08 5.52 3.26
N ILE A 189 -11.32 5.22 2.89
CA ILE A 189 -11.65 4.21 1.86
C ILE A 189 -12.52 4.79 0.75
N GLN A 190 -12.39 4.21 -0.43
CA GLN A 190 -13.30 4.43 -1.56
C GLN A 190 -13.45 3.11 -2.31
N VAL A 191 -14.69 2.73 -2.58
CA VAL A 191 -15.00 1.58 -3.42
C VAL A 191 -15.14 2.09 -4.85
N ARG A 192 -14.43 1.43 -5.78
CA ARG A 192 -14.52 1.69 -7.21
C ARG A 192 -14.81 0.38 -7.91
N LEU A 193 -15.91 0.34 -8.66
CA LEU A 193 -16.24 -0.77 -9.54
C LEU A 193 -15.81 -0.41 -10.94
N ALA A 194 -15.00 -1.28 -11.55
CA ALA A 194 -14.54 -1.14 -12.92
C ALA A 194 -14.84 -2.40 -13.72
N ARG A 195 -15.13 -2.23 -15.01
CA ARG A 195 -15.26 -3.30 -16.01
C ARG A 195 -14.22 -3.04 -17.08
N ASP A 196 -13.34 -4.01 -17.35
CA ASP A 196 -12.27 -3.90 -18.35
C ASP A 196 -11.43 -2.63 -18.20
N GLY A 197 -11.17 -2.22 -16.96
CA GLY A 197 -10.41 -1.01 -16.62
C GLY A 197 -11.21 0.30 -16.66
N VAL A 198 -12.45 0.30 -17.15
CA VAL A 198 -13.34 1.46 -17.15
C VAL A 198 -14.15 1.50 -15.86
N VAL A 199 -14.00 2.58 -15.08
CA VAL A 199 -14.73 2.78 -13.81
C VAL A 199 -16.21 3.05 -14.11
N LEU A 200 -17.08 2.14 -13.68
CA LEU A 200 -18.54 2.25 -13.82
C LEU A 200 -19.18 2.97 -12.63
N HIS A 201 -18.61 2.78 -11.44
CA HIS A 201 -19.11 3.39 -10.22
C HIS A 201 -17.99 3.70 -9.25
N SER A 202 -18.13 4.82 -8.55
CA SER A 202 -17.21 5.20 -7.48
C SER A 202 -18.04 5.72 -6.31
N SER A 203 -17.88 5.07 -5.16
CA SER A 203 -18.50 5.52 -3.92
C SER A 203 -17.89 6.86 -3.47
N ARG A 204 -18.57 7.51 -2.52
CA ARG A 204 -17.98 8.63 -1.77
C ARG A 204 -16.77 8.14 -0.97
N MET A 205 -15.84 9.04 -0.72
CA MET A 205 -14.72 8.78 0.19
C MET A 205 -15.27 8.72 1.61
N LEU A 206 -15.03 7.63 2.32
CA LEU A 206 -15.47 7.44 3.70
C LEU A 206 -14.26 7.48 4.63
N ASP A 207 -14.36 8.32 5.67
CA ASP A 207 -13.41 8.39 6.77
C ASP A 207 -13.99 7.63 7.96
N LEU A 208 -13.27 6.62 8.43
CA LEU A 208 -13.68 5.77 9.54
C LEU A 208 -12.49 5.40 10.42
N VAL A 209 -12.77 4.98 11.65
CA VAL A 209 -11.76 4.41 12.54
C VAL A 209 -11.93 2.90 12.52
N ALA A 210 -10.95 2.17 11.99
CA ALA A 210 -10.93 0.72 11.98
C ALA A 210 -10.84 0.18 13.41
N HIS A 211 -11.32 -1.03 13.65
CA HIS A 211 -11.20 -1.73 14.93
C HIS A 211 -10.17 -2.87 14.82
N SER A 212 -9.70 -3.41 15.95
CA SER A 212 -8.79 -4.58 15.96
C SER A 212 -9.41 -5.85 15.37
N SER A 213 -10.75 -5.91 15.29
CA SER A 213 -11.51 -6.95 14.59
C SER A 213 -11.63 -6.70 13.08
N GLY A 214 -11.03 -5.63 12.56
CA GLY A 214 -11.24 -5.14 11.21
C GLY A 214 -12.55 -4.36 11.04
N PHE A 215 -12.94 -4.16 9.78
CA PHE A 215 -14.19 -3.52 9.39
C PHE A 215 -14.71 -4.11 8.07
N ARG A 216 -16.00 -3.89 7.79
CA ARG A 216 -16.64 -4.33 6.55
C ARG A 216 -17.17 -3.13 5.81
N VAL A 217 -17.03 -3.16 4.49
CA VAL A 217 -17.52 -2.13 3.58
C VAL A 217 -18.49 -2.79 2.61
N TRP A 218 -19.66 -2.19 2.47
CA TRP A 218 -20.66 -2.60 1.51
C TRP A 218 -20.87 -1.51 0.48
N ASP A 219 -20.96 -1.91 -0.78
CA ASP A 219 -21.37 -1.03 -1.86
C ASP A 219 -22.30 -1.79 -2.80
N SER A 220 -23.20 -1.07 -3.47
CA SER A 220 -24.18 -1.67 -4.38
C SER A 220 -24.18 -0.93 -5.71
N LEU A 221 -23.98 -1.68 -6.79
CA LEU A 221 -24.09 -1.20 -8.16
C LEU A 221 -25.40 -1.67 -8.75
N ARG A 222 -26.19 -0.75 -9.29
CA ARG A 222 -27.31 -1.11 -10.14
C ARG A 222 -26.79 -1.37 -11.55
N ILE A 223 -26.92 -2.60 -12.04
CA ILE A 223 -26.56 -2.95 -13.42
C ILE A 223 -27.78 -2.60 -14.27
N GLY A 224 -27.67 -1.52 -15.06
CA GLY A 224 -28.70 -1.15 -16.04
C GLY A 224 -28.80 -2.18 -17.17
N PRO A 225 -29.91 -2.18 -17.93
CA PRO A 225 -30.07 -3.02 -19.11
C PRO A 225 -29.01 -2.77 -20.18
#